data_AF-A0A850GLA5-F1
#
_entry.id   AF-A0A850GLA5-F1
#
_cell.length_a   1.000
_cell.length_b   1.000
_cell.length_c   1.000
_cell.angle_alpha   90.00
_cell.angle_beta   90.00
_cell.angle_gamma   90.00
#
_symmetry.space_group_name_H-M   'P 1'
#
loop_
_entity.id
_entity.type
_entity.pdbx_description
1 polymer ?
#
loop_
_entity_poly.entity_id
_entity_poly.type
_entity_poly.pdbx_seq_one_letter_code
_entity_poly.pdbx_strand_id
1 'polypeptide(L)'
;MTSTTDGADEATSTAETGESGESSSESTGQDDVDTSSGETDESDTTDENDTTGDPACARKQYTFNLDTQTWSSIALDQAWIGENAPDCSVGIAAASLIADWDVLIVVAEDQMIYWRDAGVWQTPLAWGDSFAALVGETPTAAVYAPNPDDTSEATLYLNLDDGRALLYALTEVGGISLADIIQLEDGDPPAAPQGTEIARWSFALADADAAPSADWLVWTMNYNDGNLYTFNAAFTWTQSPEDDNELFGTGQADEPVPAQIEAAFADLSQGRAYFVAE
;
A
#
# COMPACT_ATOMS: atom_id res chain seq x y z
N MET A 1 61.65 -2.21 -2.04
CA MET A 1 61.96 -1.54 -3.32
C MET A 1 60.68 -1.63 -4.12
N THR A 2 59.91 -0.58 -4.39
CA THR A 2 60.26 0.81 -4.69
C THR A 2 59.04 1.68 -4.38
N SER A 3 59.30 2.87 -3.85
CA SER A 3 58.35 3.92 -3.49
C SER A 3 58.32 4.98 -4.60
N THR A 4 57.17 5.53 -5.01
CA THR A 4 56.99 6.85 -5.69
C THR A 4 55.48 7.13 -5.82
N THR A 5 54.83 7.96 -4.99
CA THR A 5 54.62 9.44 -4.98
C THR A 5 53.69 10.06 -6.03
N ASP A 6 52.76 10.85 -5.48
CA ASP A 6 52.22 12.17 -5.87
C ASP A 6 51.34 12.39 -7.10
N GLY A 7 50.26 13.13 -6.85
CA GLY A 7 49.41 13.80 -7.83
C GLY A 7 48.22 14.50 -7.17
N ALA A 8 48.47 15.67 -6.56
CA ALA A 8 47.46 16.62 -6.13
C ALA A 8 46.98 17.46 -7.34
N ASP A 9 45.72 17.86 -7.37
CA ASP A 9 45.31 19.13 -7.98
C ASP A 9 44.07 19.70 -7.27
N GLU A 10 44.23 20.97 -6.86
CA GLU A 10 43.18 21.85 -6.36
C GLU A 10 42.40 22.45 -7.54
N ALA A 11 41.11 22.71 -7.35
CA ALA A 11 40.44 23.81 -8.04
C ALA A 11 39.35 24.42 -7.14
N THR A 12 39.54 25.70 -6.85
CA THR A 12 38.65 26.60 -6.10
C THR A 12 37.79 27.44 -7.06
N SER A 13 36.73 28.05 -6.51
CA SER A 13 35.94 29.19 -7.04
C SER A 13 34.69 28.77 -7.83
N THR A 14 33.50 29.36 -7.67
CA THR A 14 33.15 30.76 -7.36
C THR A 14 31.69 30.83 -6.85
N ALA A 15 31.41 31.78 -5.96
CA ALA A 15 30.07 32.16 -5.53
C ALA A 15 29.36 33.06 -6.57
N GLU A 16 28.04 32.94 -6.70
CA GLU A 16 27.18 34.03 -7.19
C GLU A 16 25.96 34.21 -6.29
N THR A 17 25.57 35.48 -6.18
CA THR A 17 24.55 36.06 -5.31
C THR A 17 23.55 36.75 -6.23
N GLY A 18 22.24 36.65 -5.98
CA GLY A 18 21.22 37.44 -6.69
C GLY A 18 19.83 37.29 -6.08
N GLU A 19 19.35 38.32 -5.37
CA GLU A 19 18.13 39.13 -5.64
C GLU A 19 16.80 38.36 -5.54
N SER A 20 15.99 38.51 -4.49
CA SER A 20 15.06 39.62 -4.18
C SER A 20 14.01 39.91 -5.27
N GLY A 21 12.78 39.47 -5.03
CA GLY A 21 11.59 39.85 -5.78
C GLY A 21 10.35 39.85 -4.90
N GLU A 22 9.94 41.03 -4.45
CA GLU A 22 8.65 41.30 -3.81
C GLU A 22 7.55 41.44 -4.87
N SER A 23 6.35 40.95 -4.59
CA SER A 23 5.12 41.50 -5.21
C SER A 23 3.91 41.29 -4.30
N SER A 24 3.23 42.40 -4.06
CA SER A 24 1.98 42.54 -3.31
C SER A 24 0.91 43.11 -4.25
N SER A 25 -0.35 42.69 -4.09
CA SER A 25 -1.62 43.35 -4.50
C SER A 25 -2.75 42.50 -3.88
N GLU A 26 -3.57 42.94 -2.91
CA GLU A 26 -4.73 43.86 -2.97
C GLU A 26 -5.73 43.51 -4.10
N SER A 27 -7.07 43.50 -3.99
CA SER A 27 -8.09 43.67 -2.94
C SER A 27 -9.50 43.42 -3.58
N THR A 28 -10.54 43.29 -2.75
CA THR A 28 -11.99 43.54 -2.97
C THR A 28 -12.91 42.52 -3.66
N GLY A 29 -14.04 42.25 -3.00
CA GLY A 29 -15.26 41.65 -3.60
C GLY A 29 -16.25 41.12 -2.56
N GLN A 30 -16.99 42.01 -1.89
CA GLN A 30 -18.21 41.69 -1.12
C GLN A 30 -19.33 41.26 -2.09
N ASP A 31 -20.19 40.33 -1.67
CA ASP A 31 -21.62 40.41 -1.94
C ASP A 31 -22.41 39.61 -0.87
N ASP A 32 -23.19 40.37 -0.10
CA ASP A 32 -24.25 39.91 0.80
C ASP A 32 -25.50 39.57 -0.02
N VAL A 33 -26.13 38.42 0.23
CA VAL A 33 -27.58 38.25 -0.01
C VAL A 33 -28.21 37.53 1.17
N ASP A 34 -29.20 38.23 1.71
CA ASP A 34 -29.97 37.95 2.91
C ASP A 34 -31.32 37.28 2.54
N THR A 35 -31.87 36.55 3.51
CA THR A 35 -33.32 36.33 3.74
C THR A 35 -34.11 35.36 2.84
N SER A 36 -34.63 34.26 3.42
CA SER A 36 -36.09 34.11 3.66
C SER A 36 -36.43 32.83 4.42
N SER A 37 -37.10 33.03 5.55
CA SER A 37 -37.82 32.04 6.36
C SER A 37 -39.13 31.63 5.69
N GLY A 38 -39.56 30.39 5.92
CA GLY A 38 -40.88 29.89 5.54
C GLY A 38 -41.21 28.59 6.27
N GLU A 39 -41.97 28.71 7.36
CA GLU A 39 -42.67 27.61 8.02
C GLU A 39 -43.90 27.22 7.18
N THR A 40 -44.21 25.91 7.02
CA THR A 40 -45.49 25.31 7.43
C THR A 40 -45.56 23.79 7.18
N ASP A 41 -46.09 23.13 8.21
CA ASP A 41 -47.05 22.01 8.24
C ASP A 41 -46.72 20.58 7.82
N GLU A 42 -46.99 19.73 8.82
CA GLU A 42 -47.33 18.32 8.84
C GLU A 42 -48.06 17.81 7.59
N SER A 43 -47.56 16.71 7.01
CA SER A 43 -48.45 15.65 6.57
C SER A 43 -47.76 14.29 6.65
N ASP A 44 -48.41 13.46 7.44
CA ASP A 44 -48.30 12.03 7.64
C ASP A 44 -48.39 11.28 6.30
N THR A 45 -47.32 10.58 5.91
CA THR A 45 -47.38 9.30 5.21
C THR A 45 -46.10 8.53 5.54
N THR A 46 -46.26 7.52 6.39
CA THR A 46 -45.39 6.34 6.46
C THR A 46 -45.25 5.75 5.07
N ASP A 47 -44.20 6.15 4.36
CA ASP A 47 -43.62 5.33 3.31
C ASP A 47 -42.67 4.36 3.99
N GLU A 48 -43.10 3.11 4.03
CA GLU A 48 -42.28 1.95 4.30
C GLU A 48 -41.09 2.02 3.33
N ASN A 49 -39.97 2.54 3.82
CA ASN A 49 -38.69 2.41 3.16
C ASN A 49 -38.33 0.93 3.24
N ASP A 50 -38.82 0.17 2.28
CA ASP A 50 -38.39 -1.19 1.97
C ASP A 50 -36.96 -1.10 1.43
N THR A 51 -36.03 -0.70 2.30
CA THR A 51 -34.63 -1.03 2.12
C THR A 51 -34.52 -2.52 2.34
N THR A 52 -34.84 -3.30 1.30
CA THR A 52 -34.01 -4.46 0.96
C THR A 52 -32.65 -3.91 0.51
N GLY A 53 -31.98 -3.18 1.40
CA GLY A 53 -30.59 -2.80 1.22
C GLY A 53 -29.82 -4.08 1.41
N ASP A 54 -29.00 -4.42 0.42
CA ASP A 54 -28.02 -5.48 0.58
C ASP A 54 -27.31 -5.29 1.92
N PRO A 55 -27.03 -6.39 2.65
CA PRO A 55 -26.39 -6.29 3.95
C PRO A 55 -25.10 -5.48 3.80
N ALA A 56 -24.91 -4.50 4.69
CA ALA A 56 -23.71 -3.69 4.71
C ALA A 56 -22.47 -4.59 4.72
N CYS A 57 -21.45 -4.21 3.95
CA CYS A 57 -20.22 -4.97 3.88
C CYS A 57 -19.63 -5.19 5.28
N ALA A 58 -19.45 -6.46 5.67
CA ALA A 58 -18.84 -6.81 6.95
C ALA A 58 -17.37 -6.37 6.98
N ARG A 59 -16.68 -6.62 5.87
CA ARG A 59 -15.30 -6.25 5.64
C ARG A 59 -15.10 -4.74 5.63
N LYS A 60 -13.99 -4.30 6.21
CA LYS A 60 -13.61 -2.89 6.32
C LYS A 60 -12.24 -2.65 5.71
N GLN A 61 -12.04 -1.42 5.23
CA GLN A 61 -10.72 -0.86 5.02
C GLN A 61 -10.35 -0.03 6.25
N TYR A 62 -9.31 -0.46 6.95
CA TYR A 62 -8.67 0.27 8.03
C TYR A 62 -7.54 1.13 7.45
N THR A 63 -7.39 2.34 7.95
CA THR A 63 -6.33 3.26 7.55
C THR A 63 -5.56 3.69 8.79
N PHE A 64 -4.26 3.44 8.79
CA PHE A 64 -3.32 3.96 9.77
C PHE A 64 -2.59 5.17 9.18
N ASN A 65 -2.70 6.32 9.84
CA ASN A 65 -1.92 7.50 9.51
C ASN A 65 -0.53 7.40 10.16
N LEU A 66 0.53 7.39 9.35
CA LEU A 66 1.90 7.19 9.81
C LEU A 66 2.44 8.38 10.61
N ASP A 67 2.00 9.60 10.30
CA ASP A 67 2.46 10.83 10.96
C ASP A 67 1.81 11.02 12.33
N THR A 68 0.48 10.84 12.39
CA THR A 68 -0.29 11.04 13.62
C THR A 68 -0.43 9.77 14.46
N GLN A 69 -0.05 8.62 13.91
CA GLN A 69 -0.20 7.30 14.51
C GLN A 69 -1.63 7.03 14.95
N THR A 70 -2.59 7.30 14.06
CA THR A 70 -4.03 7.15 14.35
C THR A 70 -4.72 6.22 13.39
N TRP A 71 -5.67 5.44 13.91
CA TRP A 71 -6.53 4.55 13.16
C TRP A 71 -7.84 5.21 12.74
N SER A 72 -8.39 4.75 11.62
CA SER A 72 -9.76 5.01 11.16
C SER A 72 -10.23 3.83 10.32
N SER A 73 -11.55 3.63 10.21
CA SER A 73 -12.11 2.56 9.39
C SER A 73 -13.35 3.02 8.62
N ILE A 74 -13.54 2.43 7.43
CA ILE A 74 -14.78 2.53 6.64
C ILE A 74 -15.13 1.16 6.08
N ALA A 75 -16.40 0.95 5.72
CA ALA A 75 -16.81 -0.30 5.07
C ALA A 75 -16.09 -0.45 3.72
N LEU A 76 -15.70 -1.68 3.36
CA LEU A 76 -14.86 -1.90 2.17
C LEU A 76 -15.60 -1.51 0.88
N ASP A 77 -16.91 -1.74 0.80
CA ASP A 77 -17.77 -1.31 -0.32
C ASP A 77 -17.86 0.22 -0.49
N GLN A 78 -17.55 0.99 0.56
CA GLN A 78 -17.41 2.45 0.50
C GLN A 78 -16.01 2.87 0.05
N ALA A 79 -14.98 2.10 0.42
CA ALA A 79 -13.59 2.37 0.04
C ALA A 79 -13.32 1.97 -1.43
N TRP A 80 -13.85 0.83 -1.84
CA TRP A 80 -13.67 0.20 -3.14
C TRP A 80 -14.94 0.39 -3.96
N ILE A 81 -15.17 1.64 -4.37
CA ILE A 81 -16.33 2.04 -5.16
C ILE A 81 -15.98 2.09 -6.66
N GLY A 82 -16.85 1.53 -7.50
CA GLY A 82 -16.71 1.58 -8.97
C GLY A 82 -17.33 0.37 -9.66
N GLU A 83 -17.57 0.46 -10.97
CA GLU A 83 -18.25 -0.57 -11.78
C GLU A 83 -17.55 -1.95 -11.76
N ASN A 84 -16.25 -1.98 -11.47
CA ASN A 84 -15.43 -3.19 -11.46
C ASN A 84 -14.69 -3.40 -10.14
N ALA A 85 -15.10 -2.72 -9.06
CA ALA A 85 -14.51 -2.96 -7.77
C ALA A 85 -14.81 -4.39 -7.29
N PRO A 86 -13.93 -5.02 -6.48
CA PRO A 86 -14.26 -6.29 -5.86
C PRO A 86 -15.54 -6.17 -5.03
N ASP A 87 -16.51 -7.07 -5.27
CA ASP A 87 -17.70 -7.16 -4.44
C ASP A 87 -17.30 -7.55 -3.01
N CYS A 88 -18.05 -7.08 -2.02
CA CYS A 88 -17.74 -7.38 -0.61
C CYS A 88 -17.71 -8.90 -0.30
N SER A 89 -18.43 -9.72 -1.05
CA SER A 89 -18.42 -11.18 -0.86
C SER A 89 -17.16 -11.88 -1.38
N VAL A 90 -16.32 -11.17 -2.13
CA VAL A 90 -15.07 -11.71 -2.69
C VAL A 90 -14.01 -11.70 -1.59
N GLY A 91 -13.41 -12.87 -1.33
CA GLY A 91 -12.28 -12.99 -0.41
C GLY A 91 -11.02 -12.37 -1.02
N ILE A 92 -10.20 -11.73 -0.19
CA ILE A 92 -8.95 -11.08 -0.63
C ILE A 92 -7.77 -11.92 -0.13
N ALA A 93 -6.95 -12.40 -1.05
CA ALA A 93 -5.78 -13.21 -0.73
C ALA A 93 -4.51 -12.36 -0.54
N ALA A 94 -4.40 -11.27 -1.31
CA ALA A 94 -3.31 -10.30 -1.17
C ALA A 94 -3.65 -8.97 -1.88
N ALA A 95 -2.95 -7.90 -1.51
CA ALA A 95 -3.03 -6.62 -2.23
C ALA A 95 -1.67 -5.91 -2.21
N SER A 96 -1.41 -5.06 -3.21
CA SER A 96 -0.24 -4.18 -3.23
C SER A 96 -0.55 -2.90 -3.99
N LEU A 97 -0.03 -1.76 -3.52
CA LEU A 97 -0.19 -0.45 -4.15
C LEU A 97 1.16 0.03 -4.65
N ILE A 98 1.29 0.23 -5.96
CA ILE A 98 2.43 0.91 -6.57
C ILE A 98 2.08 2.40 -6.56
N ALA A 99 2.49 3.08 -5.49
CA ALA A 99 2.05 4.44 -5.20
C ALA A 99 2.42 5.45 -6.29
N ASP A 100 3.62 5.32 -6.87
CA ASP A 100 4.10 6.22 -7.94
C ASP A 100 3.25 6.17 -9.21
N TRP A 101 2.57 5.05 -9.44
CA TRP A 101 1.70 4.86 -10.61
C TRP A 101 0.20 5.02 -10.26
N ASP A 102 -0.12 5.20 -8.97
CA ASP A 102 -1.49 5.07 -8.43
C ASP A 102 -2.20 3.78 -8.90
N VAL A 103 -1.47 2.66 -8.81
CA VAL A 103 -1.95 1.33 -9.22
C VAL A 103 -2.10 0.42 -8.01
N LEU A 104 -3.35 0.12 -7.63
CA LEU A 104 -3.68 -0.92 -6.65
C LEU A 104 -3.97 -2.23 -7.37
N ILE A 105 -3.24 -3.28 -6.98
CA ILE A 105 -3.43 -4.65 -7.45
C ILE A 105 -4.04 -5.45 -6.32
N VAL A 106 -5.18 -6.08 -6.55
CA VAL A 106 -5.86 -6.96 -5.59
C VAL A 106 -5.95 -8.36 -6.17
N VAL A 107 -5.40 -9.32 -5.44
CA VAL A 107 -5.39 -10.74 -5.75
C VAL A 107 -6.50 -11.39 -4.93
N ALA A 108 -7.60 -11.77 -5.59
CA ALA A 108 -8.82 -12.23 -4.92
C ALA A 108 -9.07 -13.75 -5.03
N GLU A 109 -9.59 -14.36 -3.97
CA GLU A 109 -9.80 -15.81 -3.86
C GLU A 109 -10.71 -16.43 -4.94
N ASP A 110 -11.48 -15.60 -5.66
CA ASP A 110 -12.28 -15.98 -6.83
C ASP A 110 -11.45 -16.20 -8.10
N GLN A 111 -10.11 -16.13 -7.99
CA GLN A 111 -9.13 -16.26 -9.07
C GLN A 111 -9.16 -15.11 -10.07
N MET A 112 -9.59 -13.92 -9.62
CA MET A 112 -9.57 -12.68 -10.39
C MET A 112 -8.55 -11.68 -9.84
N ILE A 113 -7.85 -10.97 -10.74
CA ILE A 113 -7.06 -9.80 -10.38
C ILE A 113 -7.92 -8.58 -10.65
N TYR A 114 -8.08 -7.77 -9.61
CA TYR A 114 -8.72 -6.47 -9.70
C TYR A 114 -7.64 -5.40 -9.71
N TRP A 115 -7.69 -4.52 -10.70
CA TRP A 115 -6.75 -3.40 -10.85
C TRP A 115 -7.52 -2.10 -10.64
N ARG A 116 -6.98 -1.22 -9.81
CA ARG A 116 -7.38 0.18 -9.77
C ARG A 116 -6.23 1.01 -10.30
N ASP A 117 -6.46 1.72 -11.38
CA ASP A 117 -5.49 2.59 -12.05
C ASP A 117 -6.02 4.03 -12.01
N ALA A 118 -5.23 4.95 -11.44
CA ALA A 118 -5.60 6.35 -11.26
C ALA A 118 -6.98 6.52 -10.56
N GLY A 119 -7.23 5.70 -9.54
CA GLY A 119 -8.50 5.66 -8.80
C GLY A 119 -9.68 4.97 -9.52
N VAL A 120 -9.49 4.42 -10.72
CA VAL A 120 -10.55 3.77 -11.51
C VAL A 120 -10.34 2.26 -11.58
N TRP A 121 -11.34 1.49 -11.15
CA TRP A 121 -11.33 0.04 -11.26
C TRP A 121 -11.50 -0.43 -12.71
N GLN A 122 -10.54 -1.21 -13.18
CA GLN A 122 -10.52 -1.82 -14.51
C GLN A 122 -11.31 -3.13 -14.52
N THR A 123 -11.71 -3.59 -15.70
CA THR A 123 -12.36 -4.89 -15.84
C THR A 123 -11.47 -5.99 -15.24
N PRO A 124 -11.98 -6.83 -14.31
CA PRO A 124 -11.17 -7.84 -13.65
C PRO A 124 -10.69 -8.89 -14.65
N LEU A 125 -9.47 -9.38 -14.44
CA LEU A 125 -8.84 -10.39 -15.30
C LEU A 125 -8.67 -11.69 -14.52
N ALA A 126 -8.87 -12.84 -15.17
CA ALA A 126 -8.54 -14.10 -14.54
C ALA A 126 -7.04 -14.17 -14.25
N TRP A 127 -6.66 -14.71 -13.08
CA TRP A 127 -5.25 -14.86 -12.69
C TRP A 127 -4.43 -15.54 -13.78
N GLY A 128 -4.95 -16.59 -14.41
CA GLY A 128 -4.26 -17.32 -15.47
C GLY A 128 -3.94 -16.51 -16.72
N ASP A 129 -4.65 -15.40 -16.96
CA ASP A 129 -4.42 -14.54 -18.13
C ASP A 129 -3.30 -13.51 -17.89
N SER A 130 -3.13 -13.06 -16.64
CA SER A 130 -2.15 -12.01 -16.28
C SER A 130 -0.93 -12.55 -15.53
N PHE A 131 -1.14 -13.55 -14.67
CA PHE A 131 -0.17 -14.18 -13.77
C PHE A 131 -0.24 -15.70 -13.95
N ALA A 132 0.14 -16.20 -15.13
CA ALA A 132 -0.04 -17.61 -15.48
C ALA A 132 0.59 -18.61 -14.48
N ALA A 133 1.67 -18.23 -13.79
CA ALA A 133 2.30 -19.08 -12.78
C ALA A 133 1.54 -19.12 -11.44
N LEU A 134 0.53 -18.25 -11.24
CA LEU A 134 -0.35 -18.27 -10.07
C LEU A 134 -1.44 -19.34 -10.16
N VAL A 135 -1.62 -19.95 -11.34
CA VAL A 135 -2.66 -20.97 -11.54
C VAL A 135 -2.37 -22.21 -10.70
N GLY A 136 -3.26 -22.48 -9.74
CA GLY A 136 -3.14 -23.62 -8.82
C GLY A 136 -2.26 -23.34 -7.60
N GLU A 137 -1.84 -22.09 -7.41
CA GLU A 137 -1.09 -21.63 -6.25
C GLU A 137 -2.02 -20.88 -5.27
N THR A 138 -1.59 -20.75 -4.01
CA THR A 138 -2.32 -20.03 -2.95
C THR A 138 -1.50 -18.80 -2.52
N PRO A 139 -1.71 -17.62 -3.11
CA PRO A 139 -1.06 -16.41 -2.64
C PRO A 139 -1.56 -16.03 -1.25
N THR A 140 -0.68 -15.51 -0.40
CA THR A 140 -1.02 -15.11 0.98
C THR A 140 -0.60 -13.69 1.31
N ALA A 141 0.33 -13.09 0.55
CA ALA A 141 0.72 -11.70 0.71
C ALA A 141 1.30 -11.17 -0.60
N ALA A 142 1.25 -9.85 -0.79
CA ALA A 142 1.81 -9.19 -1.94
C ALA A 142 2.55 -7.92 -1.52
N VAL A 143 3.77 -7.75 -2.02
CA VAL A 143 4.56 -6.53 -1.78
C VAL A 143 5.30 -6.16 -3.06
N TYR A 144 5.47 -4.87 -3.31
CA TYR A 144 6.25 -4.41 -4.44
C TYR A 144 7.59 -3.81 -3.99
N ALA A 145 8.56 -3.82 -4.89
CA ALA A 145 9.74 -2.96 -4.83
C ALA A 145 9.82 -2.16 -6.14
N PRO A 146 9.92 -0.82 -6.08
CA PRO A 146 10.21 -0.03 -7.26
C PRO A 146 11.65 -0.28 -7.73
N ASN A 147 11.89 -0.13 -9.03
CA ASN A 147 13.25 -0.15 -9.57
C ASN A 147 13.88 1.25 -9.39
N PRO A 148 14.94 1.39 -8.57
CA PRO A 148 15.56 2.70 -8.31
C PRO A 148 16.29 3.28 -9.53
N ASP A 149 16.59 2.46 -10.54
CA ASP A 149 17.24 2.90 -11.78
C ASP A 149 16.23 3.25 -12.89
N ASP A 150 14.98 2.79 -12.78
CA ASP A 150 13.90 3.04 -13.74
C ASP A 150 12.53 3.02 -13.05
N THR A 151 11.99 4.19 -12.72
CA THR A 151 10.70 4.32 -12.02
C THR A 151 9.49 3.87 -12.86
N SER A 152 9.67 3.57 -14.15
CA SER A 152 8.64 2.95 -14.98
C SER A 152 8.58 1.43 -14.85
N GLU A 153 9.48 0.84 -14.04
CA GLU A 153 9.53 -0.58 -13.72
C GLU A 153 9.38 -0.84 -12.20
N ALA A 154 8.73 -1.95 -11.86
CA ALA A 154 8.62 -2.42 -10.48
C ALA A 154 8.65 -3.95 -10.46
N THR A 155 9.02 -4.54 -9.32
CA THR A 155 8.87 -5.97 -9.07
C THR A 155 7.76 -6.20 -8.06
N LEU A 156 6.75 -6.99 -8.43
CA LEU A 156 5.74 -7.50 -7.53
C LEU A 156 6.14 -8.88 -7.03
N TYR A 157 6.15 -9.04 -5.71
CA TYR A 157 6.39 -10.29 -5.01
C TYR A 157 5.04 -10.82 -4.54
N LEU A 158 4.66 -12.01 -4.98
CA LEU A 158 3.50 -12.74 -4.49
C LEU A 158 4.00 -13.91 -3.63
N ASN A 159 3.86 -13.81 -2.32
CA ASN A 159 4.23 -14.88 -1.39
C ASN A 159 3.16 -15.97 -1.40
N LEU A 160 3.59 -17.23 -1.38
CA LEU A 160 2.73 -18.40 -1.37
C LEU A 160 2.72 -19.09 0.00
N ASP A 161 1.70 -19.91 0.26
CA ASP A 161 1.53 -20.66 1.50
C ASP A 161 2.56 -21.80 1.72
N ASP A 162 3.40 -22.07 0.73
CA ASP A 162 4.43 -23.12 0.75
C ASP A 162 5.87 -22.58 0.88
N GLY A 163 6.02 -21.29 1.21
CA GLY A 163 7.32 -20.65 1.39
C GLY A 163 8.02 -20.30 0.07
N ARG A 164 7.33 -20.35 -1.07
CA ARG A 164 7.81 -19.77 -2.33
C ARG A 164 7.31 -18.33 -2.52
N ALA A 165 7.97 -17.59 -3.39
CA ALA A 165 7.47 -16.34 -3.94
C ALA A 165 7.54 -16.33 -5.48
N LEU A 166 6.49 -15.81 -6.12
CA LEU A 166 6.48 -15.51 -7.55
C LEU A 166 6.87 -14.04 -7.74
N LEU A 167 7.90 -13.79 -8.53
CA LEU A 167 8.39 -12.44 -8.83
C LEU A 167 7.94 -12.04 -10.22
N TYR A 168 7.17 -10.97 -10.32
CA TYR A 168 6.71 -10.42 -11.58
C TYR A 168 7.34 -9.04 -11.82
N ALA A 169 7.99 -8.89 -12.97
CA ALA A 169 8.37 -7.57 -13.46
C ALA A 169 7.14 -6.89 -14.05
N LEU A 170 6.85 -5.70 -13.55
CA LEU A 170 5.75 -4.84 -13.95
C LEU A 170 6.30 -3.59 -14.64
N THR A 171 5.55 -3.06 -15.59
CA THR A 171 5.82 -1.74 -16.18
C THR A 171 4.62 -0.82 -16.02
N GLU A 172 4.87 0.49 -15.93
CA GLU A 172 3.84 1.53 -15.78
C GLU A 172 2.76 1.45 -16.87
N VAL A 173 3.13 0.99 -18.08
CA VAL A 173 2.20 0.80 -19.21
C VAL A 173 1.41 -0.51 -19.16
N GLY A 174 1.42 -1.22 -18.03
CA GLY A 174 0.67 -2.46 -17.80
C GLY A 174 1.36 -3.73 -18.31
N GLY A 175 2.66 -3.68 -18.57
CA GLY A 175 3.44 -4.88 -18.90
C GLY A 175 3.59 -5.77 -17.66
N ILE A 176 3.36 -7.07 -17.80
CA ILE A 176 3.51 -8.05 -16.73
C ILE A 176 4.30 -9.23 -17.28
N SER A 177 5.37 -9.62 -16.60
CA SER A 177 6.13 -10.82 -16.95
C SER A 177 6.68 -11.51 -15.72
N LEU A 178 6.62 -12.84 -15.71
CA LEU A 178 7.25 -13.63 -14.65
C LEU A 178 8.78 -13.48 -14.78
N ALA A 179 9.41 -12.93 -13.74
CA ALA A 179 10.85 -12.79 -13.65
C ALA A 179 11.49 -14.04 -13.03
N ASP A 180 10.95 -14.53 -11.91
CA ASP A 180 11.48 -15.69 -11.19
C ASP A 180 10.43 -16.38 -10.31
N ILE A 181 10.74 -17.60 -9.89
CA ILE A 181 10.05 -18.33 -8.81
C ILE A 181 11.12 -18.74 -7.81
N ILE A 182 11.10 -18.14 -6.63
CA ILE A 182 12.14 -18.36 -5.62
C ILE A 182 11.58 -19.16 -4.45
N GLN A 183 12.42 -20.02 -3.87
CA GLN A 183 12.19 -20.57 -2.55
C GLN A 183 12.68 -19.53 -1.54
N LEU A 184 11.82 -19.10 -0.63
CA LEU A 184 12.22 -18.23 0.48
C LEU A 184 12.95 -19.08 1.52
N GLU A 185 13.98 -18.49 2.12
CA GLU A 185 14.78 -19.11 3.16
C GLU A 185 14.51 -18.43 4.51
N ASP A 186 14.54 -19.21 5.58
CA ASP A 186 14.48 -18.68 6.93
C ASP A 186 15.74 -17.88 7.25
N GLY A 187 15.56 -16.66 7.72
CA GLY A 187 16.66 -15.86 8.24
C GLY A 187 16.97 -16.19 9.70
N ASP A 188 18.21 -15.97 10.10
CA ASP A 188 18.56 -15.96 11.52
C ASP A 188 17.92 -14.71 12.19
N PRO A 189 17.30 -14.83 13.38
CA PRO A 189 16.70 -13.69 14.07
C PRO A 189 17.68 -12.49 14.18
N PRO A 190 17.21 -11.26 13.90
CA PRO A 190 15.81 -10.82 13.83
C PRO A 190 15.14 -10.97 12.44
N ALA A 191 15.77 -11.63 11.47
CA ALA A 191 15.15 -11.83 10.16
C ALA A 191 13.95 -12.78 10.22
N ALA A 192 13.03 -12.62 9.26
CA ALA A 192 11.81 -13.43 9.21
C ALA A 192 12.08 -14.90 8.85
N PRO A 193 11.30 -15.85 9.41
CA PRO A 193 11.28 -17.25 8.99
C PRO A 193 10.47 -17.43 7.68
N GLN A 194 10.93 -16.81 6.60
CA GLN A 194 10.18 -16.66 5.34
C GLN A 194 9.87 -17.99 4.62
N GLY A 195 10.65 -19.04 4.89
CA GLY A 195 10.51 -20.34 4.23
C GLY A 195 9.63 -21.32 5.01
N THR A 196 9.51 -21.16 6.33
CA THR A 196 8.74 -22.06 7.20
C THR A 196 7.43 -21.47 7.72
N GLU A 197 7.32 -20.15 7.81
CA GLU A 197 6.11 -19.47 8.27
C GLU A 197 5.38 -18.77 7.09
N ILE A 198 4.07 -18.64 7.21
CA ILE A 198 3.19 -18.06 6.19
C ILE A 198 3.06 -16.56 6.45
N ALA A 199 3.47 -15.74 5.48
CA ALA A 199 3.17 -14.31 5.46
C ALA A 199 1.66 -14.11 5.28
N ARG A 200 0.98 -13.46 6.23
CA ARG A 200 -0.47 -13.20 6.18
C ARG A 200 -0.82 -11.96 5.39
N TRP A 201 0.04 -10.96 5.47
CA TRP A 201 -0.08 -9.70 4.75
C TRP A 201 1.26 -8.98 4.79
N SER A 202 1.44 -8.06 3.85
CA SER A 202 2.63 -7.21 3.77
C SER A 202 2.30 -5.90 3.09
N PHE A 203 3.13 -4.89 3.31
CA PHE A 203 3.09 -3.65 2.54
C PHE A 203 4.51 -3.07 2.41
N ALA A 204 4.68 -2.18 1.44
CA ALA A 204 5.92 -1.44 1.22
C ALA A 204 5.70 0.05 1.39
N LEU A 205 6.62 0.71 2.08
CA LEU A 205 6.86 2.14 1.97
C LEU A 205 8.12 2.31 1.12
N ALA A 206 7.98 2.93 -0.05
CA ALA A 206 9.09 3.09 -0.97
C ALA A 206 9.12 4.50 -1.55
N ASP A 207 10.32 5.04 -1.68
CA ASP A 207 10.66 6.31 -2.34
C ASP A 207 11.90 6.05 -3.20
N ALA A 208 11.70 5.82 -4.50
CA ALA A 208 12.80 5.53 -5.41
C ALA A 208 13.79 6.71 -5.54
N ASP A 209 13.30 7.95 -5.41
CA ASP A 209 14.14 9.16 -5.48
C ASP A 209 15.07 9.29 -4.26
N ALA A 210 14.74 8.63 -3.14
CA ALA A 210 15.59 8.55 -1.96
C ALA A 210 16.72 7.52 -2.08
N ALA A 211 16.79 6.72 -3.15
CA ALA A 211 17.87 5.76 -3.33
C ALA A 211 19.24 6.45 -3.45
N PRO A 212 20.32 5.89 -2.85
CA PRO A 212 20.41 4.59 -2.19
C PRO A 212 20.28 4.65 -0.65
N SER A 213 19.45 5.54 -0.08
CA SER A 213 19.23 5.61 1.38
C SER A 213 18.81 4.25 1.96
N ALA A 214 19.27 3.88 3.16
CA ALA A 214 18.89 2.60 3.78
C ALA A 214 17.37 2.38 3.83
N ASP A 215 16.60 3.46 3.95
CA ASP A 215 15.15 3.46 4.13
C ASP A 215 14.40 3.91 2.86
N TRP A 216 15.05 3.94 1.69
CA TRP A 216 14.35 4.22 0.41
C TRP A 216 13.31 3.14 0.09
N LEU A 217 13.48 1.94 0.65
CA LEU A 217 12.50 0.86 0.65
C LEU A 217 12.41 0.28 2.05
N VAL A 218 11.19 0.17 2.56
CA VAL A 218 10.86 -0.49 3.81
C VAL A 218 9.68 -1.43 3.56
N TRP A 219 9.89 -2.72 3.81
CA TRP A 219 8.85 -3.74 3.78
C TRP A 219 8.45 -4.11 5.19
N THR A 220 7.15 -4.10 5.44
CA THR A 220 6.56 -4.58 6.69
C THR A 220 5.71 -5.80 6.39
N MET A 221 5.94 -6.89 7.12
CA MET A 221 5.32 -8.20 6.88
C MET A 221 4.88 -8.82 8.20
N ASN A 222 3.66 -9.34 8.23
CA ASN A 222 3.17 -10.15 9.34
C ASN A 222 3.20 -11.62 8.96
N TYR A 223 3.73 -12.44 9.87
CA TYR A 223 3.76 -13.89 9.72
C TYR A 223 2.83 -14.55 10.74
N ASN A 224 2.42 -15.77 10.45
CA ASN A 224 1.54 -16.57 11.31
C ASN A 224 2.16 -17.03 12.64
N ASP A 225 3.44 -16.74 12.88
CA ASP A 225 4.16 -16.96 14.13
C ASP A 225 3.86 -15.91 15.22
N GLY A 226 3.03 -14.92 14.88
CA GLY A 226 2.60 -13.84 15.79
C GLY A 226 3.58 -12.67 15.86
N ASN A 227 4.48 -12.55 14.88
CA ASN A 227 5.42 -11.44 14.80
C ASN A 227 5.20 -10.56 13.56
N LEU A 228 5.56 -9.29 13.74
CA LEU A 228 5.74 -8.31 12.68
C LEU A 228 7.22 -8.15 12.40
N TYR A 229 7.59 -8.20 11.12
CA TYR A 229 8.95 -8.03 10.65
C TYR A 229 9.03 -6.81 9.74
N THR A 230 10.09 -6.02 9.91
CA THR A 230 10.41 -4.93 9.00
C THR A 230 11.79 -5.13 8.40
N PHE A 231 11.90 -4.96 7.09
CA PHE A 231 13.11 -5.08 6.30
C PHE A 231 13.34 -3.79 5.51
N ASN A 232 14.57 -3.29 5.44
CA ASN A 232 14.90 -2.12 4.62
C ASN A 232 15.95 -2.39 3.53
N ALA A 233 16.18 -1.41 2.65
CA ALA A 233 17.14 -1.52 1.55
C ALA A 233 18.60 -1.71 1.97
N ALA A 234 18.95 -1.45 3.24
CA ALA A 234 20.26 -1.80 3.81
C ALA A 234 20.34 -3.25 4.31
N PHE A 235 19.35 -4.07 4.00
CA PHE A 235 19.21 -5.45 4.46
C PHE A 235 19.15 -5.61 5.98
N THR A 236 18.62 -4.59 6.66
CA THR A 236 18.42 -4.63 8.12
C THR A 236 17.03 -5.15 8.43
N TRP A 237 16.96 -6.11 9.35
CA TRP A 237 15.72 -6.67 9.85
C TRP A 237 15.44 -6.20 11.28
N THR A 238 14.19 -5.89 11.56
CA THR A 238 13.65 -5.74 12.92
C THR A 238 12.47 -6.67 13.10
N GLN A 239 12.23 -7.06 14.36
CA GLN A 239 11.16 -7.97 14.75
C GLN A 239 10.49 -7.40 16.00
N SER A 240 9.16 -7.47 16.03
CA SER A 240 8.32 -7.14 17.18
C SER A 240 7.12 -8.10 17.24
N PRO A 241 6.53 -8.35 18.42
CA PRO A 241 5.24 -9.02 18.50
C PRO A 241 4.19 -8.29 17.66
N GLU A 242 3.29 -9.03 17.01
CA GLU A 242 2.26 -8.43 16.14
C GLU A 242 1.29 -7.51 16.90
N ASP A 243 1.14 -7.71 18.21
CA ASP A 243 0.24 -6.99 19.11
C ASP A 243 0.95 -5.99 20.06
N ASP A 244 2.25 -5.76 19.89
CA ASP A 244 3.05 -4.81 20.69
C ASP A 244 4.13 -4.15 19.82
N ASN A 245 3.72 -3.21 18.97
CA ASN A 245 4.59 -2.48 18.04
C ASN A 245 4.06 -1.06 17.75
N GLU A 246 4.63 -0.40 16.75
CA GLU A 246 4.27 0.99 16.41
C GLU A 246 2.92 1.13 15.68
N LEU A 247 2.46 0.06 15.02
CA LEU A 247 1.19 0.02 14.29
C LEU A 247 0.06 -0.50 15.20
N PHE A 248 0.36 -1.52 16.00
CA PHE A 248 -0.60 -2.31 16.76
C PHE A 248 -0.22 -2.44 18.24
N GLY A 249 -1.18 -2.79 19.08
CA GLY A 249 -1.04 -2.79 20.53
C GLY A 249 -1.30 -1.41 21.16
N THR A 250 -1.79 -0.45 20.38
CA THR A 250 -1.95 0.94 20.86
C THR A 250 -3.23 1.13 21.66
N GLY A 251 -4.21 0.23 21.48
CA GLY A 251 -5.52 0.29 22.13
C GLY A 251 -6.40 1.41 21.60
N GLN A 252 -6.11 1.91 20.40
CA GLN A 252 -6.88 2.97 19.76
C GLN A 252 -8.21 2.43 19.22
N ALA A 253 -9.18 3.33 19.06
CA ALA A 253 -10.43 2.98 18.37
C ALA A 253 -10.12 2.62 16.91
N ASP A 254 -10.90 1.69 16.35
CA ASP A 254 -10.75 1.21 14.97
C ASP A 254 -9.42 0.53 14.65
N GLU A 255 -8.59 0.20 15.64
CA GLU A 255 -7.41 -0.64 15.43
C GLU A 255 -7.85 -2.09 15.12
N PRO A 256 -7.50 -2.66 13.95
CA PRO A 256 -7.85 -4.04 13.61
C PRO A 256 -6.96 -5.03 14.37
N VAL A 257 -7.45 -6.26 14.55
CA VAL A 257 -6.63 -7.36 15.08
C VAL A 257 -5.68 -7.84 13.97
N PRO A 258 -4.35 -7.81 14.15
CA PRO A 258 -3.38 -8.17 13.11
C PRO A 258 -3.62 -9.53 12.46
N ALA A 259 -4.00 -10.52 13.26
CA ALA A 259 -4.28 -11.88 12.80
C ALA A 259 -5.56 -12.04 11.97
N GLN A 260 -6.42 -11.01 11.91
CA GLN A 260 -7.65 -10.98 11.10
C GLN A 260 -7.49 -10.21 9.79
N ILE A 261 -6.33 -9.57 9.58
CA ILE A 261 -6.04 -8.83 8.35
C ILE A 261 -5.77 -9.83 7.23
N GLU A 262 -6.47 -9.63 6.11
CA GLU A 262 -6.38 -10.44 4.90
C GLU A 262 -5.37 -9.86 3.90
N ALA A 263 -5.24 -8.53 3.86
CA ALA A 263 -4.30 -7.85 2.99
C ALA A 263 -3.92 -6.47 3.54
N ALA A 264 -2.74 -6.00 3.15
CA ALA A 264 -2.26 -4.66 3.48
C ALA A 264 -1.61 -4.02 2.25
N PHE A 265 -1.57 -2.69 2.21
CA PHE A 265 -0.84 -1.89 1.22
C PHE A 265 -0.58 -0.50 1.79
N ALA A 266 0.33 0.28 1.23
CA ALA A 266 0.64 1.61 1.77
C ALA A 266 0.90 2.63 0.67
N ASP A 267 0.67 3.90 1.01
CA ASP A 267 0.92 5.07 0.19
C ASP A 267 1.79 6.03 0.99
N LEU A 268 3.07 6.06 0.66
CA LEU A 268 4.05 6.92 1.32
C LEU A 268 3.76 8.41 1.06
N SER A 269 3.27 8.76 -0.13
CA SER A 269 2.95 10.15 -0.49
C SER A 269 1.83 10.74 0.38
N GLN A 270 0.93 9.88 0.86
CA GLN A 270 -0.14 10.25 1.79
C GLN A 270 0.20 9.99 3.26
N GLY A 271 1.35 9.37 3.55
CA GLY A 271 1.71 8.94 4.90
C GLY A 271 0.71 7.94 5.48
N ARG A 272 0.27 6.95 4.70
CA ARG A 272 -0.79 6.01 5.10
C ARG A 272 -0.45 4.56 4.83
N ALA A 273 -0.81 3.69 5.77
CA ALA A 273 -0.94 2.25 5.55
C ALA A 273 -2.42 1.86 5.60
N TYR A 274 -2.82 0.93 4.75
CA TYR A 274 -4.18 0.45 4.60
C TYR A 274 -4.22 -1.05 4.85
N PHE A 275 -5.27 -1.50 5.52
CA PHE A 275 -5.46 -2.90 5.89
C PHE A 275 -6.90 -3.31 5.62
N VAL A 276 -7.09 -4.52 5.11
CA VAL A 276 -8.40 -5.10 4.81
C VAL A 276 -8.64 -6.25 5.77
N ALA A 277 -9.76 -6.22 6.49
CA ALA A 277 -10.16 -7.29 7.43
C ALA A 277 -11.69 -7.36 7.57
N GLU A 278 -12.20 -8.55 7.88
CA GLU A 278 -13.62 -8.82 8.21
C GLU A 278 -14.01 -8.45 9.65
#